data_AF-A0A2D7TV37-F1
#
_entry.id   AF-A0A2D7TV37-F1
#
_cell.length_a   1.000
_cell.length_b   1.000
_cell.length_c   1.000
_cell.angle_alpha   90.00
_cell.angle_beta   90.00
_cell.angle_gamma   90.00
#
_symmetry.space_group_name_H-M   'P 1'
#
loop_
_entity.id
_entity.type
_entity.pdbx_description
1 polymer ?
#
loop_
_entity_poly.entity_id
_entity_poly.type
_entity_poly.pdbx_seq_one_letter_code
_entity_poly.pdbx_strand_id
1 'polypeptide(L)'
;MLTDKEKKILKKKIEGVSSTNKKITILLNEKLKNDLKNKNQIKKLMKDNVKKCNREFFFIYNLSSDMWYLAGDKSTDYNFYTKRLILSGILFKLYFKILTLKEYKEEKLYKDIDSEILKVGKFNKIKSEFLSLFKNSSIFNKTKGTKTRGF
;
A
#
# COMPACT_ATOMS: atom_id res chain seq x y z
N MET A 1 -5.20 -1.41 10.64
CA MET A 1 -5.74 -2.77 10.43
C MET A 1 -7.24 -2.67 10.28
N LEU A 2 -7.81 -3.38 9.30
CA LEU A 2 -9.26 -3.46 9.15
C LEU A 2 -9.84 -4.31 10.29
N THR A 3 -10.89 -3.80 10.92
CA THR A 3 -11.72 -4.59 11.84
C THR A 3 -12.46 -5.70 11.10
N ASP A 4 -12.87 -6.76 11.80
CA ASP A 4 -13.61 -7.86 11.17
C ASP A 4 -14.92 -7.40 10.52
N LYS A 5 -15.57 -6.39 11.11
CA LYS A 5 -16.76 -5.75 10.54
C LYS A 5 -16.41 -5.06 9.21
N GLU A 6 -15.34 -4.27 9.17
CA GLU A 6 -14.88 -3.63 7.92
C GLU A 6 -14.49 -4.66 6.87
N LYS A 7 -13.78 -5.73 7.25
CA LYS A 7 -13.41 -6.83 6.34
C LYS A 7 -14.65 -7.45 5.68
N LYS A 8 -15.70 -7.73 6.46
CA LYS A 8 -16.98 -8.29 5.94
C LYS A 8 -17.66 -7.33 4.96
N ILE A 9 -17.76 -6.04 5.30
CA ILE A 9 -18.39 -5.02 4.45
C ILE A 9 -17.62 -4.87 3.14
N LEU A 10 -16.31 -4.71 3.23
CA LEU A 10 -15.43 -4.52 2.09
C LEU A 10 -15.39 -5.74 1.18
N LYS A 11 -15.43 -6.96 1.73
CA LYS A 11 -15.51 -8.20 0.95
C LYS A 11 -16.77 -8.25 0.08
N LYS A 12 -17.92 -7.79 0.60
CA LYS A 12 -19.17 -7.68 -0.19
C LYS A 12 -19.05 -6.64 -1.30
N LYS A 13 -18.36 -5.52 -1.06
CA LYS A 13 -18.18 -4.44 -2.06
C LYS A 13 -17.33 -4.85 -3.26
N ILE A 14 -16.47 -5.85 -3.12
CA ILE A 14 -15.61 -6.36 -4.19
C ILE A 14 -16.12 -7.67 -4.80
N GLU A 15 -17.30 -8.13 -4.37
CA GLU A 15 -17.95 -9.33 -4.88
C GLU A 15 -18.27 -9.15 -6.38
N GLY A 16 -18.01 -10.17 -7.19
CA GLY A 16 -18.18 -10.10 -8.66
C GLY A 16 -17.09 -9.32 -9.42
N VAL A 17 -16.17 -8.64 -8.74
CA VAL A 17 -15.03 -7.98 -9.41
C VAL A 17 -13.93 -9.01 -9.68
N SER A 18 -13.49 -9.16 -10.93
CA SER A 18 -12.43 -10.12 -11.28
C SER A 18 -11.01 -9.57 -11.07
N SER A 19 -10.75 -8.33 -11.52
CA SER A 19 -9.42 -7.73 -11.49
C SER A 19 -8.99 -7.32 -10.08
N THR A 20 -7.85 -7.86 -9.61
CA THR A 20 -7.25 -7.52 -8.31
C THR A 20 -6.98 -6.02 -8.17
N ASN A 21 -6.51 -5.36 -9.22
CA ASN A 21 -6.23 -3.91 -9.18
C ASN A 21 -7.53 -3.10 -9.00
N LYS A 22 -8.62 -3.50 -9.69
CA LYS A 22 -9.93 -2.87 -9.48
C LYS A 22 -10.44 -3.08 -8.05
N LYS A 23 -10.25 -4.28 -7.48
CA LYS A 23 -10.59 -4.54 -6.08
C LYS A 23 -9.84 -3.60 -5.14
N ILE A 24 -8.52 -3.45 -5.31
CA ILE A 24 -7.71 -2.54 -4.49
C ILE A 24 -8.22 -1.11 -4.58
N THR A 25 -8.54 -0.61 -5.78
CA THR A 25 -9.11 0.74 -5.95
C THR A 25 -10.43 0.91 -5.19
N ILE A 26 -11.34 -0.07 -5.28
CA ILE A 26 -12.62 -0.04 -4.56
C ILE A 26 -12.39 -0.06 -3.04
N LEU A 27 -11.51 -0.95 -2.56
CA LEU A 27 -11.18 -1.06 -1.14
C LEU A 27 -10.60 0.25 -0.58
N LEU A 28 -9.68 0.88 -1.34
CA LEU A 28 -9.05 2.14 -0.97
C LEU A 28 -10.08 3.27 -0.88
N ASN A 29 -10.94 3.39 -1.90
CA ASN A 29 -12.01 4.39 -1.95
C ASN A 29 -12.98 4.26 -0.79
N GLU A 30 -13.55 3.07 -0.58
CA GLU A 30 -14.54 2.84 0.48
C GLU A 30 -13.94 3.10 1.87
N LYS A 31 -12.71 2.62 2.11
CA LYS A 31 -12.04 2.81 3.40
C LYS A 31 -11.74 4.28 3.67
N LEU A 32 -11.10 4.97 2.73
CA LEU A 32 -10.69 6.37 2.92
C LEU A 32 -11.89 7.32 2.93
N LYS A 33 -12.95 7.04 2.18
CA LYS A 33 -14.21 7.78 2.26
C LYS A 33 -14.82 7.70 3.66
N ASN A 34 -14.88 6.50 4.22
CA ASN A 34 -15.39 6.33 5.58
C ASN A 34 -14.51 7.05 6.62
N ASP A 35 -13.20 6.97 6.44
CA ASP A 35 -12.24 7.62 7.35
C ASP A 35 -12.25 9.15 7.24
N LEU A 36 -12.49 9.68 6.04
CA LEU A 36 -12.68 11.11 5.82
C LEU A 36 -13.93 11.63 6.56
N LYS A 37 -15.04 10.89 6.49
CA LYS A 37 -16.28 11.22 7.25
C LYS A 37 -16.04 11.18 8.76
N ASN A 38 -15.21 10.26 9.23
CA ASN A 38 -14.88 10.07 10.64
C ASN A 38 -13.52 10.68 11.03
N LYS A 39 -13.09 11.75 10.36
CA LYS A 39 -11.74 12.33 10.46
C LYS A 39 -11.26 12.57 11.90
N ASN A 40 -12.13 13.08 12.77
CA ASN A 40 -11.77 13.37 14.17
C ASN A 40 -11.44 12.09 14.97
N GLN A 41 -12.18 11.00 14.73
CA GLN A 41 -11.93 9.71 15.36
C GLN A 41 -10.61 9.11 14.87
N ILE A 42 -10.36 9.17 13.56
CA ILE A 42 -9.10 8.70 12.96
C ILE A 42 -7.90 9.50 13.46
N LYS A 43 -8.04 10.83 13.57
CA LYS A 43 -6.99 11.70 14.13
C LYS A 43 -6.64 11.31 15.56
N LYS A 44 -7.64 11.03 16.39
CA LYS A 44 -7.45 10.56 17.77
C LYS A 44 -6.75 9.20 17.78
N LEU A 45 -7.23 8.24 16.99
CA LEU A 45 -6.65 6.89 16.89
C LEU A 45 -5.19 6.93 16.45
N MET A 46 -4.84 7.70 15.42
CA MET A 46 -3.45 7.82 14.97
C MET A 46 -2.56 8.48 16.04
N LYS A 47 -3.06 9.51 16.73
CA LYS A 47 -2.31 10.15 17.83
C LYS A 47 -2.06 9.18 18.98
N ASP A 48 -3.05 8.38 19.35
CA ASP A 48 -2.94 7.38 20.41
C ASP A 48 -1.95 6.26 20.03
N ASN A 49 -1.97 5.82 18.78
CA ASN A 49 -1.05 4.81 18.26
C ASN A 49 0.40 5.28 18.24
N VAL A 50 0.66 6.52 17.84
CA VAL A 50 2.00 7.12 17.89
C VAL A 50 2.48 7.25 19.33
N LYS A 51 1.63 7.77 20.23
CA LYS A 51 1.99 7.98 21.64
C LYS A 51 2.36 6.69 22.37
N LYS A 52 1.63 5.60 22.09
CA LYS A 52 1.85 4.33 22.79
C LYS A 52 3.09 3.57 22.30
N CYS A 53 3.74 4.02 21.20
CA CYS A 53 4.81 3.27 20.52
C CYS A 53 4.48 1.77 20.34
N ASN A 54 3.19 1.45 20.22
CA ASN A 54 2.74 0.06 20.09
C ASN A 54 3.21 -0.51 18.75
N ARG A 55 3.23 -1.86 18.61
CA ARG A 55 3.42 -2.55 17.32
C ARG A 55 2.51 -2.04 16.19
N GLU A 56 1.45 -1.31 16.53
CA GLU A 56 0.59 -0.56 15.61
C GLU A 56 1.26 0.63 14.90
N PHE A 57 2.55 0.91 15.14
CA PHE A 57 3.35 1.75 14.24
C PHE A 57 3.25 1.28 12.77
N PHE A 58 3.04 -0.02 12.57
CA PHE A 58 2.76 -0.64 11.28
C PHE A 58 1.28 -0.59 10.86
N PHE A 59 0.43 0.27 11.43
CA PHE A 59 -1.00 0.34 11.11
C PHE A 59 -1.27 0.43 9.61
N ILE A 60 -0.53 1.32 8.92
CA ILE A 60 -0.67 1.56 7.48
C ILE A 60 -0.22 0.34 6.68
N TYR A 61 0.88 -0.29 7.09
CA TYR A 61 1.38 -1.51 6.46
C TYR A 61 0.40 -2.68 6.64
N ASN A 62 -0.14 -2.85 7.84
CA ASN A 62 -1.13 -3.88 8.13
C ASN A 62 -2.44 -3.64 7.36
N LEU A 63 -2.87 -2.39 7.25
CA LEU A 63 -4.03 -2.01 6.44
C LEU A 63 -3.81 -2.33 4.95
N SER A 64 -2.63 -2.01 4.43
CA SER A 64 -2.21 -2.40 3.07
C SER A 64 -2.23 -3.92 2.89
N SER A 65 -1.69 -4.66 3.86
CA SER A 65 -1.68 -6.13 3.84
C SER A 65 -3.09 -6.72 3.85
N ASP A 66 -3.98 -6.20 4.69
CA ASP A 66 -5.40 -6.61 4.74
C ASP A 66 -6.09 -6.37 3.39
N MET A 67 -5.85 -5.22 2.73
CA MET A 67 -6.44 -4.91 1.43
C MET A 67 -5.97 -5.88 0.33
N TRP A 68 -4.67 -6.20 0.28
CA TRP A 68 -4.14 -7.19 -0.65
C TRP A 68 -4.67 -8.59 -0.37
N TYR A 69 -4.80 -8.96 0.90
CA TYR A 69 -5.41 -10.22 1.30
C TYR A 69 -6.88 -10.31 0.84
N LEU A 70 -7.69 -9.28 1.09
CA LEU A 70 -9.08 -9.22 0.64
C LEU A 70 -9.21 -9.24 -0.89
N ALA A 71 -8.27 -8.61 -1.60
CA ALA A 71 -8.25 -8.62 -3.06
C ALA A 71 -7.90 -10.00 -3.65
N GLY A 72 -7.47 -10.96 -2.83
CA GLY A 72 -7.08 -12.32 -3.24
C GLY A 72 -5.65 -12.40 -3.77
N ASP A 73 -4.74 -11.54 -3.29
CA ASP A 73 -3.32 -11.59 -3.63
C ASP A 73 -2.69 -12.93 -3.19
N LYS A 74 -2.05 -13.62 -4.14
CA LYS A 74 -1.29 -14.85 -3.92
C LYS A 74 0.21 -14.66 -4.14
N SER A 75 0.69 -13.41 -4.18
CA SER A 75 2.11 -13.13 -4.43
C SER A 75 2.97 -13.70 -3.31
N THR A 76 4.15 -14.20 -3.66
CA THR A 76 5.20 -14.61 -2.71
C THR A 76 6.43 -13.72 -2.85
N ASP A 77 7.34 -13.85 -1.89
CA ASP A 77 8.70 -13.29 -1.94
C ASP A 77 8.72 -11.77 -2.14
N TYR A 78 9.59 -11.29 -3.03
CA TYR A 78 9.78 -9.86 -3.30
C TYR A 78 8.48 -9.15 -3.69
N ASN A 79 7.68 -9.74 -4.58
CA ASN A 79 6.44 -9.12 -5.06
C ASN A 79 5.41 -8.94 -3.94
N PHE A 80 5.38 -9.85 -2.96
CA PHE A 80 4.52 -9.74 -1.78
C PHE A 80 4.81 -8.46 -0.99
N TYR A 81 6.10 -8.20 -0.70
CA TYR A 81 6.53 -7.04 0.07
C TYR A 81 6.43 -5.74 -0.73
N THR A 82 6.85 -5.73 -1.99
CA THR A 82 6.82 -4.52 -2.83
C THR A 82 5.40 -3.99 -3.02
N LYS A 83 4.44 -4.87 -3.30
CA LYS A 83 3.02 -4.49 -3.45
C LYS A 83 2.47 -3.81 -2.19
N ARG A 84 2.79 -4.35 -1.02
CA ARG A 84 2.34 -3.83 0.28
C ARG A 84 2.99 -2.49 0.62
N LEU A 85 4.28 -2.34 0.34
CA LEU A 85 4.99 -1.08 0.56
C LEU A 85 4.47 0.05 -0.34
N ILE A 86 4.24 -0.23 -1.63
CA ILE A 86 3.68 0.75 -2.56
C ILE A 86 2.30 1.24 -2.07
N LEU A 87 1.40 0.30 -1.75
CA LEU A 87 0.06 0.64 -1.26
C LEU A 87 0.12 1.37 0.10
N SER A 88 1.08 1.04 0.96
CA SER A 88 1.31 1.76 2.22
C SER A 88 1.72 3.21 1.99
N GLY A 89 2.57 3.47 0.98
CA GLY A 89 2.96 4.84 0.60
C GLY A 89 1.77 5.67 0.13
N ILE A 90 0.89 5.07 -0.68
CA ILE A 90 -0.36 5.71 -1.12
C ILE A 90 -1.25 6.04 0.09
N LEU A 91 -1.51 5.05 0.95
CA LEU A 91 -2.31 5.22 2.16
C LEU A 91 -1.75 6.32 3.06
N PHE A 92 -0.43 6.31 3.31
CA PHE A 92 0.23 7.33 4.14
C PHE A 92 0.01 8.74 3.58
N LYS A 93 0.23 8.93 2.28
CA LYS A 93 0.04 10.22 1.61
C LYS A 93 -1.41 10.72 1.71
N LEU A 94 -2.38 9.83 1.52
CA LEU A 94 -3.80 10.19 1.56
C LEU A 94 -4.28 10.46 2.98
N TYR A 95 -3.90 9.64 3.97
CA TYR A 95 -4.17 9.92 5.37
C TYR A 95 -3.54 11.23 5.83
N PHE A 96 -2.31 11.52 5.40
CA PHE A 96 -1.66 12.79 5.70
C PHE A 96 -2.50 13.97 5.21
N LYS A 97 -2.99 13.93 3.97
CA LYS A 97 -3.92 14.94 3.42
C LYS A 97 -5.21 15.04 4.24
N ILE A 98 -5.87 13.91 4.51
CA ILE A 98 -7.12 13.85 5.29
C ILE A 98 -6.94 14.55 6.64
N LEU A 99 -5.82 14.29 7.33
CA LEU A 99 -5.58 14.77 8.69
C LEU A 99 -5.10 16.22 8.76
N THR A 100 -4.35 16.70 7.76
CA THR A 100 -3.71 18.02 7.79
C THR A 100 -4.54 19.11 7.13
N LEU A 101 -5.24 18.82 6.04
CA LEU A 101 -6.02 19.83 5.31
C LEU A 101 -7.30 20.16 6.07
N LYS A 102 -7.61 21.45 6.26
CA LYS A 102 -8.87 21.88 6.91
C LYS A 102 -10.08 21.45 6.09
N GLU A 103 -10.04 21.76 4.79
CA GLU A 103 -11.07 21.40 3.82
C GLU A 103 -10.54 20.34 2.85
N TYR A 104 -11.01 19.11 3.01
CA TYR A 104 -10.71 18.02 2.10
C TYR A 104 -12.01 17.28 1.78
N LYS A 105 -12.50 17.45 0.55
CA LYS A 105 -13.80 16.94 0.09
C LYS A 105 -13.63 15.57 -0.57
N GLU A 106 -14.72 14.81 -0.56
CA GLU A 106 -14.77 13.45 -1.13
C GLU A 106 -14.35 13.41 -2.61
N GLU A 107 -14.79 14.39 -3.41
CA GLU A 107 -14.40 14.52 -4.83
C GLU A 107 -12.88 14.63 -5.04
N LYS A 108 -12.20 15.38 -4.16
CA LYS A 108 -10.75 15.56 -4.24
C LYS A 108 -10.02 14.29 -3.81
N LEU A 109 -10.57 13.56 -2.83
CA LEU A 109 -10.06 12.26 -2.42
C LEU A 109 -10.12 11.24 -3.57
N TYR A 110 -11.24 11.14 -4.30
CA TYR A 110 -11.35 10.26 -5.46
C TYR A 110 -10.30 10.60 -6.54
N LYS A 111 -10.17 11.88 -6.90
CA LYS A 111 -9.16 12.33 -7.89
C LYS A 111 -7.74 12.00 -7.44
N ASP A 112 -7.44 12.20 -6.17
CA ASP A 112 -6.14 11.86 -5.60
C ASP A 112 -5.88 10.35 -5.65
N ILE A 113 -6.87 9.53 -5.31
CA ILE A 113 -6.78 8.06 -5.40
C ILE A 113 -6.50 7.61 -6.84
N ASP A 114 -7.29 8.08 -7.80
CA ASP A 114 -7.12 7.72 -9.21
C ASP A 114 -5.74 8.14 -9.73
N SER A 115 -5.26 9.34 -9.35
CA SER A 115 -3.92 9.81 -9.70
C SER A 115 -2.82 8.88 -9.15
N GLU A 116 -2.93 8.45 -7.90
CA GLU A 116 -1.93 7.56 -7.30
C GLU A 116 -1.98 6.14 -7.90
N ILE A 117 -3.17 5.60 -8.17
CA ILE A 117 -3.31 4.31 -8.86
C ILE A 117 -2.72 4.38 -10.28
N LEU A 118 -2.98 5.45 -11.03
CA LEU A 118 -2.40 5.66 -12.36
C LEU A 118 -0.88 5.74 -12.33
N LYS A 119 -0.30 6.41 -11.32
CA LYS A 119 1.17 6.46 -11.14
C LYS A 119 1.76 5.09 -10.88
N VAL A 120 1.12 4.26 -10.04
CA VAL A 120 1.57 2.88 -9.81
C VAL A 120 1.43 2.02 -11.06
N GLY A 121 0.37 2.20 -11.85
CA GLY A 121 0.23 1.55 -13.15
C GLY A 121 1.40 1.87 -14.09
N LYS A 122 1.84 3.14 -14.14
CA LYS A 122 3.03 3.58 -14.88
C LYS A 122 4.33 3.06 -14.27
N PHE A 123 4.38 2.89 -12.95
CA PHE A 123 5.54 2.37 -12.24
C PHE A 123 5.93 0.94 -12.67
N ASN A 124 5.00 0.13 -13.18
CA ASN A 124 5.35 -1.16 -13.78
C ASN A 124 6.30 -1.01 -14.99
N LYS A 125 6.19 0.08 -15.77
CA LYS A 125 7.10 0.40 -16.88
C LYS A 125 8.45 0.89 -16.36
N ILE A 126 8.43 1.71 -15.32
CA ILE A 126 9.65 2.22 -14.66
C ILE A 126 10.39 1.07 -13.97
N LYS A 127 9.71 0.06 -13.41
CA LYS A 127 10.33 -1.13 -12.82
C LYS A 127 11.13 -1.92 -13.87
N SER A 128 10.61 -2.08 -15.09
CA SER A 128 11.36 -2.72 -16.17
C SER A 128 12.57 -1.90 -16.62
N GLU A 129 12.44 -0.57 -16.67
CA GLU A 129 13.56 0.33 -17.01
C GLU A 129 14.62 0.39 -15.89
N PHE A 130 14.19 0.39 -14.63
CA PHE A 130 15.10 0.37 -13.48
C PHE A 130 15.79 -0.99 -13.35
N LEU A 131 15.08 -2.12 -13.53
CA LEU A 131 15.70 -3.44 -13.56
C LEU A 131 16.67 -3.60 -14.73
N SER A 132 16.37 -3.03 -15.91
CA SER A 132 17.30 -3.10 -17.05
C SER A 132 18.54 -2.23 -16.80
N LEU A 133 18.39 -1.05 -16.21
CA LEU A 133 19.51 -0.19 -15.79
C LEU A 133 20.35 -0.84 -14.67
N PHE A 134 19.71 -1.53 -13.71
CA PHE A 134 20.40 -2.26 -12.63
C PHE A 134 21.02 -3.58 -13.08
N LYS A 135 20.48 -4.21 -14.13
CA LYS A 135 21.10 -5.39 -14.76
C LYS A 135 22.29 -4.97 -15.62
N ASN A 136 22.22 -3.77 -16.23
CA ASN A 136 23.31 -3.19 -17.01
C ASN A 136 24.39 -2.55 -16.13
N SER A 137 24.07 -2.13 -14.90
CA SER A 137 25.09 -1.76 -13.92
C SER A 137 25.65 -3.02 -13.28
N SER A 138 26.93 -3.30 -13.52
CA SER A 138 27.68 -4.48 -13.06
C SER A 138 27.86 -4.59 -11.53
N ILE A 139 27.02 -3.91 -10.74
CA ILE A 139 27.15 -3.73 -9.29
C ILE A 139 26.96 -5.03 -8.49
N PHE A 140 26.33 -6.07 -9.08
CA PHE A 140 26.18 -7.39 -8.45
C PHE A 140 27.07 -8.51 -9.02
N ASN A 141 27.94 -8.22 -9.99
CA ASN A 141 28.96 -9.18 -10.43
C ASN A 141 30.22 -9.08 -9.53
N LYS A 142 30.04 -9.13 -8.20
CA LYS A 142 31.17 -9.37 -7.30
C LYS A 142 31.38 -10.88 -7.23
N THR A 143 32.27 -11.32 -8.11
CA THR A 143 32.96 -12.61 -8.16
C THR A 143 32.86 -13.45 -6.88
N LYS A 144 32.26 -14.65 -6.98
CA LYS A 144 32.55 -15.75 -6.06
C LYS A 144 34.01 -16.15 -6.28
N GLY A 145 34.94 -15.52 -5.56
CA GLY A 145 36.30 -16.00 -5.46
C GLY A 145 36.32 -17.33 -4.72
N THR A 146 36.40 -18.43 -5.45
CA THR A 146 36.75 -19.74 -4.90
C THR A 146 38.14 -19.64 -4.29
N LYS A 147 38.24 -19.57 -2.96
CA LYS A 147 39.49 -19.83 -2.25
C LYS A 147 39.77 -21.33 -2.34
N THR A 148 40.54 -21.75 -3.33
CA THR A 148 41.30 -23.00 -3.27
C THR A 148 42.29 -22.88 -2.11
N ARG A 149 42.07 -23.67 -1.04
CA ARG A 149 43.11 -23.90 -0.03
C ARG A 149 44.08 -24.90 -0.63
N GLY A 150 45.27 -24.43 -1.01
CA GLY A 150 46.40 -25.31 -1.29
C GLY A 150 46.85 -25.99 0.00
N PHE A 151 47.08 -27.29 -0.09
CA PHE A 151 47.92 -28.05 0.83
C PHE A 151 49.37 -27.92 0.38
#